data_AF-A0A645HRG4-F1
#
_entry.id   AF-A0A645HRG4-F1
#
_cell.length_a   1.000
_cell.length_b   1.000
_cell.length_c   1.000
_cell.angle_alpha   90.00
_cell.angle_beta   90.00
_cell.angle_gamma   90.00
#
_symmetry.space_group_name_H-M   'P 1'
#
loop_
_entity.id
_entity.type
_entity.pdbx_description
1 polymer ?
#
loop_
_entity_poly.entity_id
_entity_poly.type
_entity_poly.pdbx_seq_one_letter_code
_entity_poly.pdbx_strand_id
1 'polypeptide(L)'
;MAQMGQQQGQGQQQQGGQQNQQQQGQMSGQGVQFSDQDVLQLALNDTKMMASSLNTYILEASDDQLRRDYMTVLGDVYSQQKQIFDVMQQKGYYNVQSASPQSISQVKNKFNGSQQSGGQGSQGNQQMQ
;
A
#
# COMPACT_ATOMS: atom_id res chain seq x y z
N MET A 1 1.90 -44.70 61.97
CA MET A 1 2.69 -45.84 61.48
C MET A 1 1.80 -46.63 60.51
N ALA A 2 2.14 -46.61 59.21
CA ALA A 2 1.68 -47.48 58.08
C ALA A 2 0.15 -47.66 57.86
N GLN A 3 -0.47 -47.78 56.68
CA GLN A 3 -0.10 -48.39 55.39
C GLN A 3 -1.28 -48.05 54.44
N MET A 4 -1.13 -47.24 53.38
CA MET A 4 -0.96 -47.59 51.96
C MET A 4 -1.66 -48.87 51.43
N GLY A 5 -2.52 -48.71 50.41
CA GLY A 5 -2.82 -49.74 49.40
C GLY A 5 -4.30 -49.87 48.93
N GLN A 6 -4.66 -49.26 47.78
CA GLN A 6 -5.20 -49.90 46.54
C GLN A 6 -6.69 -50.35 46.56
N GLN A 7 -7.51 -50.33 45.48
CA GLN A 7 -7.47 -49.80 44.11
C GLN A 7 -8.84 -50.10 43.45
N GLN A 8 -9.32 -49.16 42.61
CA GLN A 8 -10.24 -49.28 41.44
C GLN A 8 -11.66 -49.88 41.56
N GLY A 9 -12.62 -49.02 41.17
CA GLY A 9 -13.32 -49.19 39.89
C GLY A 9 -14.84 -49.38 39.96
N GLN A 10 -15.61 -48.38 39.55
CA GLN A 10 -16.71 -48.50 38.57
C GLN A 10 -17.32 -47.13 38.32
N GLY A 11 -17.40 -46.79 37.03
CA GLY A 11 -17.94 -45.52 36.56
C GLY A 11 -19.46 -45.48 36.63
N GLN A 12 -19.98 -44.26 36.73
CA GLN A 12 -21.29 -43.94 36.22
C GLN A 12 -21.31 -42.51 35.70
N GLN A 13 -21.64 -42.42 34.41
CA GLN A 13 -22.05 -41.22 33.72
C GLN A 13 -23.24 -40.59 34.42
N GLN A 14 -23.26 -39.26 34.54
CA GLN A 14 -24.45 -38.52 34.14
C GLN A 14 -24.06 -37.17 33.54
N GLN A 15 -24.11 -37.17 32.21
CA GLN A 15 -24.12 -36.03 31.32
C GLN A 15 -25.55 -35.46 31.33
N GLY A 16 -25.71 -34.14 31.47
CA GLY A 16 -27.01 -33.51 31.37
C GLY A 16 -27.01 -32.05 31.76
N GLY A 17 -26.59 -31.18 30.85
CA GLY A 17 -26.66 -29.73 31.09
C GLY A 17 -25.91 -28.85 30.11
N GLN A 18 -25.76 -29.24 28.83
CA GLN A 18 -25.41 -28.27 27.79
C GLN A 18 -26.67 -27.46 27.46
N GLN A 19 -26.85 -26.35 28.18
CA GLN A 19 -27.69 -25.25 27.72
C GLN A 19 -27.05 -24.67 26.45
N ASN A 20 -27.57 -25.14 25.33
CA ASN A 20 -27.34 -24.55 24.02
C ASN A 20 -27.97 -23.15 24.00
N GLN A 21 -27.22 -22.14 24.45
CA GLN A 21 -27.54 -20.76 24.15
C GLN A 21 -27.27 -20.55 22.66
N GLN A 22 -28.33 -20.68 21.87
CA GLN A 22 -28.42 -20.12 20.53
C GLN A 22 -28.13 -18.62 20.65
N GLN A 23 -26.87 -18.25 20.48
CA GLN A 23 -26.50 -16.88 20.15
C GLN A 23 -26.87 -16.68 18.68
N GLN A 24 -28.17 -16.47 18.44
CA GLN A 24 -28.68 -15.89 17.22
C GLN A 24 -28.28 -14.41 17.24
N GLY A 25 -27.00 -14.14 17.04
CA GLY A 25 -26.49 -12.81 16.78
C GLY A 25 -27.11 -12.35 15.46
N GLN A 26 -28.05 -11.41 15.56
CA GLN A 26 -28.58 -10.65 14.44
C GLN A 26 -27.41 -10.17 13.56
N MET A 27 -27.20 -10.83 12.42
CA MET A 27 -26.56 -10.17 11.28
C MET A 27 -27.54 -9.11 10.79
N SER A 28 -27.51 -7.96 11.48
CA SER A 28 -28.07 -6.73 10.93
C SER A 28 -27.30 -6.46 9.65
N GLY A 29 -28.00 -6.54 8.51
CA GLY A 29 -27.44 -6.27 7.19
C GLY A 29 -27.12 -4.80 6.99
N GLN A 30 -26.25 -4.23 7.83
CA GLN A 30 -25.64 -2.93 7.59
C GLN A 30 -24.64 -3.11 6.47
N GLY A 31 -25.09 -2.85 5.23
CA GLY A 31 -24.20 -2.72 4.09
C GLY A 31 -23.11 -1.68 4.38
N VAL A 32 -21.91 -1.93 3.87
CA VAL A 32 -20.75 -1.03 4.02
C VAL A 32 -21.16 0.38 3.60
N GLN A 33 -21.07 1.34 4.53
CA GLN A 33 -21.25 2.77 4.24
C GLN A 33 -19.88 3.36 3.98
N PHE A 34 -19.67 3.94 2.80
CA PHE A 34 -18.43 4.65 2.47
C PHE A 34 -18.55 6.11 2.89
N SER A 35 -17.53 6.64 3.56
CA SER A 35 -17.44 8.08 3.81
C SER A 35 -16.99 8.84 2.55
N ASP A 36 -17.24 10.14 2.51
CA ASP A 36 -16.67 11.04 1.48
C ASP A 36 -15.15 10.87 1.34
N GLN A 37 -14.46 10.69 2.47
CA GLN A 37 -13.02 10.49 2.49
C GLN A 37 -12.62 9.17 1.82
N ASP A 38 -13.37 8.09 2.07
CA ASP A 38 -13.09 6.78 1.45
C ASP A 38 -13.27 6.85 -0.08
N VAL A 39 -14.35 7.48 -0.54
CA VAL A 39 -14.63 7.65 -1.97
C VAL A 39 -13.57 8.50 -2.65
N LEU A 40 -13.18 9.63 -2.03
CA LEU A 40 -12.13 10.49 -2.56
C LEU A 40 -10.76 9.81 -2.56
N GLN A 41 -10.46 9.01 -1.52
CA GLN A 41 -9.21 8.26 -1.45
C GLN A 41 -9.15 7.16 -2.51
N LEU A 42 -10.27 6.48 -2.79
CA LEU A 42 -10.38 5.54 -3.89
C LEU A 42 -10.13 6.23 -5.22
N ALA A 43 -10.84 7.34 -5.50
CA ALA A 43 -10.66 8.09 -6.74
C ALA A 43 -9.23 8.63 -6.93
N LEU A 44 -8.59 9.08 -5.84
CA LEU A 44 -7.19 9.52 -5.86
C LEU A 44 -6.23 8.38 -6.22
N ASN A 45 -6.50 7.15 -5.76
CA ASN A 45 -5.66 5.99 -6.05
C ASN A 45 -5.91 5.49 -7.48
N ASP A 46 -7.16 5.46 -7.93
CA ASP A 46 -7.53 5.07 -9.28
C ASP A 46 -6.88 5.99 -10.31
N THR A 47 -6.90 7.31 -10.08
CA THR A 47 -6.23 8.26 -10.98
C THR A 47 -4.72 8.07 -11.05
N LYS A 48 -4.05 7.73 -9.94
CA LYS A 48 -2.61 7.37 -9.94
C LYS A 48 -2.35 6.09 -10.73
N MET A 49 -3.20 5.07 -10.57
CA MET A 49 -3.09 3.82 -11.30
C MET A 49 -3.28 4.05 -12.81
N MET A 50 -4.32 4.79 -13.20
CA MET A 50 -4.58 5.16 -14.60
C MET A 50 -3.40 5.91 -15.21
N ALA A 51 -2.84 6.89 -14.49
CA ALA A 51 -1.65 7.61 -14.95
C ALA A 51 -0.45 6.68 -15.16
N SER A 52 -0.22 5.72 -14.27
CA SER A 52 0.86 4.73 -14.43
C SER A 52 0.63 3.87 -15.67
N SER A 53 -0.57 3.31 -15.84
CA SER A 53 -0.90 2.45 -16.99
C SER A 53 -0.79 3.21 -18.31
N LEU A 54 -1.30 4.44 -18.37
CA LEU A 54 -1.22 5.27 -19.57
C LEU A 54 0.23 5.59 -19.95
N ASN A 55 1.11 5.84 -18.98
CA ASN A 55 2.53 6.02 -19.28
C ASN A 55 3.14 4.77 -19.92
N THR A 56 2.84 3.57 -19.41
CA THR A 56 3.27 2.32 -20.05
C THR A 56 2.74 2.22 -21.48
N TYR A 57 1.45 2.49 -21.71
CA TYR A 57 0.86 2.40 -23.04
C TYR A 57 1.44 3.42 -24.02
N ILE A 58 1.76 4.64 -23.57
CA ILE A 58 2.41 5.66 -24.40
C ILE A 58 3.82 5.24 -24.81
N LEU A 59 4.55 4.54 -23.94
CA LEU A 59 5.90 4.05 -24.22
C LEU A 59 5.91 2.84 -25.15
N GLU A 60 4.86 2.02 -25.12
CA GLU A 60 4.75 0.78 -25.90
C GLU A 60 3.92 0.94 -27.20
N ALA A 61 3.23 2.06 -27.39
CA ALA A 61 2.42 2.32 -28.58
C ALA A 61 3.29 2.46 -29.84
N SER A 62 3.03 1.60 -30.84
CA SER A 62 3.68 1.64 -32.16
C SER A 62 2.95 2.55 -33.16
N ASP A 63 1.67 2.82 -32.93
CA ASP A 63 0.88 3.74 -33.75
C ASP A 63 0.90 5.16 -33.16
N ASP A 64 1.31 6.13 -33.98
CA ASP A 64 1.49 7.52 -33.55
C ASP A 64 0.17 8.21 -33.17
N GLN A 65 -0.94 7.85 -33.81
CA GLN A 65 -2.24 8.42 -33.48
C GLN A 65 -2.72 7.90 -32.13
N LEU A 66 -2.67 6.60 -31.93
CA LEU A 66 -3.01 5.96 -30.65
C LEU A 66 -2.14 6.49 -29.51
N ARG A 67 -0.84 6.70 -29.75
CA ARG A 67 0.06 7.31 -28.78
C ARG A 67 -0.38 8.72 -28.37
N ARG A 68 -0.80 9.55 -29.34
CA ARG A 68 -1.33 10.90 -29.06
C ARG A 68 -2.65 10.86 -28.30
N ASP A 69 -3.51 9.89 -28.60
CA ASP A 69 -4.77 9.70 -27.89
C ASP A 69 -4.51 9.37 -26.41
N TYR A 70 -3.59 8.45 -26.12
CA TYR A 70 -3.20 8.16 -24.73
C TYR A 70 -2.60 9.37 -24.01
N MET A 71 -1.77 10.19 -24.67
CA MET A 71 -1.23 11.42 -24.09
C MET A 71 -2.34 12.42 -23.74
N THR A 72 -3.37 12.52 -24.59
CA THR A 72 -4.53 13.39 -24.35
C THR A 72 -5.28 12.92 -23.10
N VAL A 73 -5.62 11.63 -23.03
CA VAL A 73 -6.29 11.05 -21.86
C VAL A 73 -5.45 11.19 -20.59
N LEU A 74 -4.13 11.04 -20.68
CA LEU A 74 -3.23 11.24 -19.55
C LEU A 74 -3.27 12.68 -19.02
N GLY A 75 -3.36 13.67 -19.91
CA GLY A 75 -3.56 15.07 -19.54
C GLY A 75 -4.84 15.31 -18.74
N ASP A 76 -5.94 14.66 -19.16
CA ASP A 76 -7.22 14.72 -18.44
C ASP A 76 -7.12 14.04 -17.07
N VAL A 77 -6.48 12.87 -16.99
CA VAL A 77 -6.27 12.15 -15.72
C VAL A 77 -5.45 12.98 -14.74
N TYR A 78 -4.39 13.67 -15.19
CA TYR A 78 -3.64 14.59 -14.33
C TYR A 78 -4.49 15.75 -13.81
N SER A 79 -5.34 16.32 -14.67
CA SER A 79 -6.24 17.40 -14.28
C SER A 79 -7.26 16.94 -13.24
N GLN A 80 -7.86 15.76 -13.43
CA GLN A 80 -8.79 15.15 -12.48
C GLN A 80 -8.12 14.81 -11.14
N GLN A 81 -6.94 14.18 -11.18
CA GLN A 81 -6.16 13.87 -10.00
C GLN A 81 -5.91 15.13 -9.17
N LYS A 82 -5.52 16.23 -9.82
CA LYS A 82 -5.23 17.50 -9.15
C LYS A 82 -6.46 18.07 -8.47
N GLN A 83 -7.61 18.05 -9.15
CA GLN A 83 -8.88 18.48 -8.57
C GLN A 83 -9.27 17.66 -7.33
N ILE A 84 -9.15 16.33 -7.40
CA ILE A 84 -9.42 15.44 -6.25
C ILE A 84 -8.49 15.77 -5.10
N PHE A 85 -7.19 15.91 -5.38
CA PHE A 85 -6.19 16.28 -4.37
C PHE A 85 -6.51 17.61 -3.69
N ASP A 86 -6.89 18.64 -4.46
CA ASP A 86 -7.22 19.95 -3.92
C ASP A 86 -8.47 19.90 -3.04
N VAL A 87 -9.51 19.15 -3.45
CA VAL A 87 -10.71 18.92 -2.64
C VAL A 87 -10.36 18.20 -1.34
N MET A 88 -9.53 17.15 -1.39
CA MET A 88 -9.12 16.41 -0.19
C MET A 88 -8.29 17.28 0.75
N GLN A 89 -7.39 18.14 0.24
CA GLN A 89 -6.65 19.10 1.05
C GLN A 89 -7.59 20.14 1.69
N GLN A 90 -8.53 20.70 0.94
CA GLN A 90 -9.51 21.68 1.45
C GLN A 90 -10.40 21.09 2.56
N LYS A 91 -10.78 19.81 2.43
CA LYS A 91 -11.54 19.07 3.45
C LYS A 91 -10.67 18.56 4.62
N GLY A 92 -9.35 18.72 4.56
CA GLY A 92 -8.41 18.21 5.58
C GLY A 92 -8.22 16.69 5.57
N TYR A 93 -8.65 16.01 4.51
CA TYR A 93 -8.54 14.55 4.34
C TYR A 93 -7.17 14.09 3.83
N TYR A 94 -6.40 15.01 3.27
CA TYR A 94 -5.05 14.77 2.81
C TYR A 94 -4.16 15.85 3.40
N ASN A 95 -3.09 15.46 4.09
CA ASN A 95 -2.09 16.37 4.64
C ASN A 95 -0.75 16.06 4.00
N VAL A 96 -0.36 16.88 3.02
CA VAL A 96 0.99 16.80 2.46
C VAL A 96 1.97 17.51 3.40
N GLN A 97 2.96 16.77 3.90
CA GLN A 97 4.10 17.39 4.56
C GLN A 97 4.97 18.09 3.51
N SER A 98 5.15 19.40 3.64
CA SER A 98 6.14 20.13 2.86
C SER A 98 7.53 19.56 3.14
N ALA A 99 8.30 19.28 2.08
CA ALA A 99 9.70 18.91 2.24
C ALA A 99 10.47 20.10 2.85
N SER A 100 11.24 19.84 3.90
CA SER A 100 12.11 20.86 4.49
C SER A 100 13.23 21.26 3.50
N PRO A 101 13.71 22.51 3.52
CA PRO A 101 14.87 22.92 2.70
C PRO A 101 16.10 22.03 2.91
N GLN A 102 16.27 21.50 4.12
CA GLN A 102 17.35 20.56 4.46
C GLN A 102 17.17 19.22 3.75
N SER A 103 15.97 18.65 3.71
CA SER A 103 15.71 17.38 3.01
C SER A 103 15.89 17.52 1.49
N ILE A 104 15.50 18.66 0.91
CA ILE A 104 15.80 18.98 -0.50
C ILE A 104 17.32 19.03 -0.74
N SER A 105 18.06 19.73 0.13
CA SER A 105 19.53 19.85 0.02
C SER A 105 20.24 18.50 0.15
N GLN A 106 19.76 17.64 1.05
CA GLN A 106 20.28 16.28 1.23
C GLN A 106 20.08 15.41 -0.03
N VAL A 107 18.89 15.45 -0.64
CA VAL A 107 18.62 14.67 -1.86
C VAL A 107 19.47 15.16 -3.03
N LYS A 108 19.63 16.48 -3.20
CA LYS A 108 20.52 17.06 -4.21
C LYS A 108 21.96 16.58 -4.04
N ASN A 109 22.48 16.61 -2.82
CA ASN A 109 23.85 16.18 -2.52
C ASN A 109 24.04 14.67 -2.75
N LYS A 110 23.05 13.84 -2.39
CA LYS A 110 23.08 12.40 -2.69
C LYS A 110 23.14 12.15 -4.19
N PHE A 111 22.28 12.80 -4.97
CA PHE A 111 22.25 12.64 -6.42
C PHE A 111 23.57 13.06 -7.09
N ASN A 112 24.15 14.19 -6.67
CA ASN A 112 25.44 14.67 -7.19
C ASN A 112 26.60 13.75 -6.78
N GLY A 113 26.60 13.24 -5.54
CA GLY A 113 27.63 12.32 -5.04
C GLY A 113 27.59 10.94 -5.70
N SER A 114 26.40 10.45 -6.07
CA SER A 114 26.22 9.19 -6.81
C SER A 114 26.77 9.25 -8.24
N GLN A 115 26.92 10.44 -8.81
CA GLN A 115 27.49 10.61 -10.15
C GLN A 115 29.04 10.58 -10.16
N GLN A 116 29.67 10.74 -8.98
CA GLN A 116 31.14 10.82 -8.86
C GLN A 116 31.82 9.48 -8.49
N SER A 117 31.07 8.47 -8.04
CA SER A 117 31.64 7.18 -7.62
C SER A 117 31.73 6.12 -8.73
N GLY A 118 31.39 6.46 -9.99
CA GLY A 118 31.46 5.54 -11.13
C GLY A 118 32.83 5.41 -11.82
N GLY A 119 33.89 6.01 -11.31
CA GLY A 119 35.15 6.12 -12.05
C GLY A 119 36.42 6.19 -11.20
N GLN A 120 36.75 5.13 -10.45
CA GLN A 120 38.16 4.80 -10.21
C GLN A 120 38.32 3.31 -9.87
N GLY A 121 38.26 2.48 -10.91
CA GLY A 121 38.73 1.10 -10.86
C GLY A 121 40.26 1.07 -10.82
N SER A 122 40.79 0.63 -9.68
CA SER A 122 41.92 -0.30 -9.52
C SER A 122 42.77 -0.55 -10.79
N GLN A 123 43.89 0.15 -10.95
CA GLN A 123 45.00 -0.37 -11.76
C GLN A 123 45.84 -1.28 -10.87
N GLY A 124 45.54 -2.58 -10.99
CA GLY A 124 46.29 -3.66 -10.39
C GLY A 124 47.73 -3.71 -10.92
N ASN A 125 48.65 -3.79 -9.97
CA ASN A 125 49.81 -4.67 -9.95
C ASN A 125 50.03 -5.50 -11.23
N GLN A 126 50.96 -5.07 -12.09
CA GLN A 126 51.60 -5.94 -13.08
C GLN A 126 53.12 -5.86 -12.88
N GLN A 127 53.61 -6.76 -12.02
CA GLN A 127 54.94 -7.35 -12.19
C GLN A 127 54.94 -8.08 -13.54
N MET A 128 55.82 -7.68 -14.46
CA MET A 128 56.50 -8.56 -15.41
C MET A 128 57.57 -7.76 -16.19
N GLN A 129 58.77 -7.71 -15.62
CA GLN A 129 60.06 -8.11 -16.23
C GLN A 129 61.22 -7.68 -15.32
#